data_AF-A0A944TVX0-F1
#
_entry.id   AF-A0A944TVX0-F1
#
_cell.length_a   1.000
_cell.length_b   1.000
_cell.length_c   1.000
_cell.angle_alpha   90.00
_cell.angle_beta   90.00
_cell.angle_gamma   90.00
#
_symmetry.space_group_name_H-M   'P 1'
#
loop_
_entity.id
_entity.type
_entity.pdbx_description
1 polymer ?
#
loop_
_entity_poly.entity_id
_entity_poly.type
_entity_poly.pdbx_seq_one_letter_code
_entity_poly.pdbx_strand_id
1 'polypeptide(L)'
;MRIIFAVLFLLIGIEPLAANEIRTTQKLLTDLGYQAGPIDGQYGQKTENALVQFYNSQGLGFDGKLGSNEILDLKFELARFNVTADEINFPGSFYTSELKPCTAMGYGSFNLQNNIASVSSLIGYDWHADHQKNSNSQTVIHDKITVPIKKLLQSTHNAITSDDQFSINVAADLLTRIAEADSLYDSIGFHDVMKKPRCYANGDPKSPCWYHEYEFARGVFSNYMVAALWLKNTLSDKQFMDVDRYIDKMYAKFLRPVERQVQEQGFYQMANGGLSILIYASWKSDKALAAEEIKFRFKEMDRIIYEDGYINNNSFRGVRSQWYHSYGLNIALGYAYIAELWGTELPYRLKNKLFNASKVANLAITDWEDFKKREFIGLNRNKIKGKDSTIRHTHQMAIAIDVLMPLITGVELENDPEYLKKRRYHMKDGIDDLIGFNPNCI
;
A
#
# COMPACT_ATOMS: atom_id res chain seq x y z
N MET A 1 -19.22 -0.29 -80.55
CA MET A 1 -18.82 0.29 -79.25
C MET A 1 -18.99 -0.78 -78.18
N ARG A 2 -17.91 -1.49 -77.81
CA ARG A 2 -17.90 -2.49 -76.73
C ARG A 2 -16.94 -1.96 -75.66
N ILE A 3 -17.49 -1.57 -74.52
CA ILE A 3 -16.76 -1.09 -73.35
C ILE A 3 -16.37 -2.33 -72.55
N ILE A 4 -15.06 -2.61 -72.44
CA ILE A 4 -14.52 -3.63 -71.54
C ILE A 4 -14.27 -2.94 -70.20
N PHE A 5 -15.06 -3.30 -69.19
CA PHE A 5 -14.79 -2.95 -67.80
C PHE A 5 -13.59 -3.80 -67.31
N ALA A 6 -12.43 -3.18 -67.13
CA ALA A 6 -11.34 -3.76 -66.37
C ALA A 6 -11.62 -3.48 -64.88
N VAL A 7 -12.13 -4.49 -64.16
CA VAL A 7 -12.24 -4.45 -62.71
C VAL A 7 -10.84 -4.69 -62.13
N LEU A 8 -10.21 -3.61 -61.69
CA LEU A 8 -8.95 -3.65 -60.94
C LEU A 8 -9.25 -4.15 -59.53
N PHE A 9 -9.03 -5.44 -59.28
CA PHE A 9 -8.98 -5.98 -57.92
C PHE A 9 -7.73 -5.41 -57.23
N LEU A 10 -7.92 -4.37 -56.42
CA LEU A 10 -6.93 -3.93 -55.43
C LEU A 10 -6.85 -5.02 -54.35
N LEU A 11 -5.86 -5.92 -54.51
CA LEU A 11 -5.38 -6.75 -53.43
C LEU A 11 -4.82 -5.82 -52.35
N ILE A 12 -5.58 -5.62 -51.28
CA ILE A 12 -5.07 -5.06 -50.03
C ILE A 12 -4.08 -6.11 -49.52
N GLY A 13 -2.80 -5.89 -49.80
CA GLY A 13 -1.72 -6.71 -49.27
C GLY A 13 -1.73 -6.60 -47.75
N ILE A 14 -2.09 -7.68 -47.07
CA ILE A 14 -1.74 -7.89 -45.68
C ILE A 14 -0.26 -8.25 -45.73
N GLU A 15 0.64 -7.30 -45.51
CA GLU A 15 2.04 -7.67 -45.33
C GLU A 15 2.12 -8.61 -44.12
N PRO A 16 2.70 -9.81 -44.27
CA PRO A 16 2.86 -10.70 -43.15
C PRO A 16 3.79 -10.02 -42.14
N LEU A 17 3.29 -9.84 -40.91
CA LEU A 17 4.10 -9.42 -39.77
C LEU A 17 5.39 -10.23 -39.73
N ALA A 18 6.52 -9.56 -39.51
CA ALA A 18 7.76 -10.27 -39.37
C ALA A 18 7.66 -11.18 -38.13
N ALA A 19 8.08 -12.44 -38.22
CA ALA A 19 8.06 -13.37 -37.09
C ALA A 19 8.75 -12.79 -35.82
N ASN A 20 9.69 -11.85 -36.02
CA ASN A 20 10.35 -11.10 -34.94
C ASN A 20 9.40 -10.14 -34.18
N GLU A 21 8.48 -9.48 -34.88
CA GLU A 21 7.47 -8.62 -34.26
C GLU A 21 6.50 -9.44 -33.42
N ILE A 22 6.05 -10.59 -33.93
CA ILE A 22 5.17 -11.51 -33.21
C ILE A 22 5.86 -12.05 -31.94
N ARG A 23 7.15 -12.45 -32.02
CA ARG A 23 7.93 -12.85 -30.84
C ARG A 23 8.04 -11.72 -29.83
N THR A 24 8.24 -10.49 -30.30
CA THR A 24 8.31 -9.31 -29.44
C THR A 24 6.99 -9.08 -28.72
N THR A 25 5.86 -9.14 -29.43
CA THR A 25 4.51 -9.03 -28.85
C THR A 25 4.22 -10.13 -27.83
N GLN A 26 4.49 -11.39 -28.16
CA GLN A 26 4.32 -12.53 -27.25
C GLN A 26 5.15 -12.33 -25.97
N LYS A 27 6.40 -11.87 -26.10
CA LYS A 27 7.26 -11.56 -24.97
C LYS A 27 6.69 -10.43 -24.11
N LEU A 28 6.33 -9.30 -24.71
CA LEU A 28 5.82 -8.14 -23.97
C LEU A 28 4.52 -8.46 -23.24
N LEU A 29 3.58 -9.16 -23.90
CA LEU A 29 2.34 -9.62 -23.27
C LEU A 29 2.61 -10.57 -22.11
N THR A 30 3.57 -11.50 -22.26
CA THR A 30 3.96 -12.42 -21.19
C THR A 30 4.61 -11.68 -20.02
N ASP A 31 5.48 -10.70 -20.30
CA ASP A 31 6.14 -9.87 -19.28
C ASP A 31 5.12 -8.97 -18.54
N LEU A 32 4.06 -8.55 -19.24
CA LEU A 32 2.89 -7.87 -18.68
C LEU A 32 1.88 -8.83 -18.01
N GLY A 33 2.18 -10.14 -17.98
CA GLY A 33 1.43 -11.19 -17.31
C GLY A 33 0.14 -11.66 -18.01
N TYR A 34 -0.03 -11.37 -19.30
CA TYR A 34 -1.05 -11.97 -20.15
C TYR A 34 -0.60 -13.33 -20.70
N GLN A 35 -1.56 -14.23 -20.94
CA GLN A 35 -1.27 -15.59 -21.42
C GLN A 35 -1.16 -15.67 -22.94
N ALA A 36 -0.09 -15.08 -23.50
CA ALA A 36 0.10 -15.01 -24.96
C ALA A 36 0.49 -16.34 -25.64
N GLY A 37 0.78 -17.39 -24.88
CA GLY A 37 1.30 -18.66 -25.40
C GLY A 37 2.84 -18.69 -25.46
N PRO A 38 3.44 -19.68 -26.16
CA PRO A 38 4.89 -19.73 -26.34
C PRO A 38 5.41 -18.55 -27.18
N ILE A 39 6.65 -18.11 -26.92
CA ILE A 39 7.32 -17.04 -27.69
C ILE A 39 7.95 -17.66 -28.97
N ASP A 40 7.10 -18.13 -29.88
CA ASP A 40 7.48 -18.90 -31.08
C ASP A 40 7.40 -18.09 -32.38
N GLY A 41 6.88 -16.86 -32.34
CA GLY A 41 6.70 -16.01 -33.51
C GLY A 41 5.51 -16.38 -34.38
N GLN A 42 4.59 -17.23 -33.88
CA GLN A 42 3.36 -17.59 -34.56
C GLN A 42 2.17 -16.82 -33.97
N TYR A 43 1.45 -16.09 -34.81
CA TYR A 43 0.25 -15.36 -34.38
C TYR A 43 -0.92 -16.35 -34.27
N GLY A 44 -1.18 -16.84 -33.06
CA GLY A 44 -2.27 -17.76 -32.76
C GLY A 44 -3.30 -17.18 -31.79
N GLN A 45 -4.38 -17.94 -31.55
CA GLN A 45 -5.51 -17.52 -30.71
C GLN A 45 -5.11 -17.02 -29.31
N LYS A 46 -4.06 -17.60 -28.71
CA LYS A 46 -3.57 -17.17 -27.39
C LYS A 46 -2.98 -15.76 -27.43
N THR A 47 -2.21 -15.45 -28.47
CA THR A 47 -1.62 -14.11 -28.66
C THR A 47 -2.70 -13.08 -28.95
N GLU A 48 -3.66 -13.41 -29.82
CA GLU A 48 -4.81 -12.55 -30.11
C GLU A 48 -5.67 -12.29 -28.86
N ASN A 49 -6.02 -13.34 -28.11
CA ASN A 49 -6.80 -13.19 -26.87
C ASN A 49 -6.06 -12.33 -25.83
N ALA A 50 -4.73 -12.46 -25.75
CA ALA A 50 -3.91 -11.64 -24.86
C ALA A 50 -3.91 -10.16 -25.29
N LEU A 51 -3.87 -9.86 -26.60
CA LEU A 51 -4.04 -8.49 -27.11
C LEU A 51 -5.44 -7.95 -26.78
N VAL A 52 -6.49 -8.74 -26.98
CA VAL A 52 -7.87 -8.35 -26.61
C VAL A 52 -7.94 -8.01 -25.12
N GLN A 53 -7.38 -8.85 -24.25
CA GLN A 53 -7.35 -8.58 -22.81
C GLN A 53 -6.55 -7.33 -22.47
N PHE A 54 -5.41 -7.12 -23.13
CA PHE A 54 -4.60 -5.93 -22.97
C PHE A 54 -5.36 -4.64 -23.33
N TYR A 55 -5.98 -4.57 -24.51
CA TYR A 55 -6.74 -3.38 -24.91
C TYR A 55 -8.00 -3.19 -24.06
N ASN A 56 -8.72 -4.26 -23.73
CA ASN A 56 -9.85 -4.17 -22.81
C ASN A 56 -9.42 -3.61 -21.45
N SER A 57 -8.18 -3.90 -21.03
CA SER A 57 -7.65 -3.35 -19.78
C SER A 57 -7.38 -1.84 -19.84
N GLN A 58 -7.44 -1.22 -21.00
CA GLN A 58 -7.35 0.22 -21.17
C GLN A 58 -8.72 0.86 -21.44
N GLY A 59 -9.79 0.06 -21.39
CA GLY A 59 -11.12 0.49 -21.85
C GLY A 59 -11.21 0.63 -23.37
N LEU A 60 -10.29 0.02 -24.12
CA LEU A 60 -10.21 0.06 -25.57
C LEU A 60 -10.57 -1.30 -26.18
N GLY A 61 -10.96 -1.30 -27.45
CA GLY A 61 -11.14 -2.53 -28.22
C GLY A 61 -9.92 -2.80 -29.10
N PHE A 62 -9.41 -4.03 -29.09
CA PHE A 62 -8.42 -4.44 -30.07
C PHE A 62 -9.07 -4.53 -31.46
N ASP A 63 -8.45 -3.94 -32.48
CA ASP A 63 -9.02 -3.83 -33.83
C ASP A 63 -8.79 -5.08 -34.70
N GLY A 64 -8.13 -6.10 -34.13
CA GLY A 64 -7.80 -7.36 -34.79
C GLY A 64 -6.51 -7.32 -35.61
N LYS A 65 -5.78 -6.20 -35.62
CA LYS A 65 -4.54 -6.05 -36.37
C LYS A 65 -3.37 -5.83 -35.43
N LEU A 66 -2.40 -6.73 -35.49
CA LEU A 66 -1.11 -6.49 -34.86
C LEU A 66 -0.23 -5.66 -35.82
N GLY A 67 0.28 -4.55 -35.33
CA GLY A 67 1.20 -3.65 -36.02
C GLY A 67 2.18 -2.98 -35.06
N SER A 68 2.87 -1.96 -35.55
CA SER A 68 3.87 -1.23 -34.76
C SER A 68 3.25 -0.48 -33.57
N ASN A 69 2.01 0.01 -33.71
CA ASN A 69 1.30 0.72 -32.65
C ASN A 69 0.99 -0.20 -31.45
N GLU A 70 0.54 -1.44 -31.65
CA GLU A 70 0.30 -2.38 -30.54
C GLU A 70 1.60 -2.71 -29.78
N ILE A 71 2.72 -2.85 -30.49
CA ILE A 71 4.01 -3.09 -29.86
C ILE A 71 4.45 -1.87 -29.04
N LEU A 72 4.17 -0.65 -29.52
CA LEU A 72 4.43 0.58 -28.78
C LEU A 72 3.56 0.66 -27.53
N ASP A 73 2.25 0.39 -27.63
CA ASP A 73 1.33 0.40 -26.50
C ASP A 73 1.78 -0.58 -25.40
N LEU A 74 2.17 -1.81 -25.80
CA LEU A 74 2.71 -2.81 -24.87
C LEU A 74 4.01 -2.36 -24.20
N LYS A 75 4.90 -1.70 -24.95
CA LYS A 75 6.15 -1.15 -24.39
C LYS A 75 5.87 -0.03 -23.40
N PHE A 76 4.93 0.86 -23.71
CA PHE A 76 4.55 1.95 -22.81
C PHE A 76 3.95 1.42 -21.51
N GLU A 77 3.04 0.44 -21.60
CA GLU A 77 2.49 -0.19 -20.39
C GLU A 77 3.57 -0.91 -19.57
N LEU A 78 4.49 -1.63 -20.23
CA LEU A 78 5.59 -2.30 -19.51
C LEU A 78 6.55 -1.29 -18.85
N ALA A 79 6.71 -0.10 -19.44
CA ALA A 79 7.51 0.96 -18.87
C ALA A 79 6.92 1.48 -17.54
N ARG A 80 5.59 1.52 -17.39
CA ARG A 80 4.93 1.92 -16.12
C ARG A 80 5.23 1.00 -14.95
N PHE A 81 5.59 -0.27 -15.21
CA PHE A 81 6.10 -1.17 -14.17
C PHE A 81 7.59 -0.98 -13.86
N ASN A 82 8.30 -0.15 -14.60
CA ASN A 82 9.74 0.09 -14.48
C ASN A 82 10.02 1.57 -14.20
N VAL A 83 9.40 2.08 -13.14
CA VAL A 83 9.62 3.43 -12.62
C VAL A 83 11.10 3.74 -12.47
N THR A 84 11.49 4.92 -12.90
CA THR A 84 12.85 5.46 -12.86
C THR A 84 12.95 6.60 -11.86
N ALA A 85 14.17 6.89 -11.41
CA ALA A 85 14.42 7.96 -10.44
C ALA A 85 14.01 9.35 -10.96
N ASP A 86 14.09 9.58 -12.27
CA ASP A 86 13.76 10.88 -12.88
C ASP A 86 12.25 11.19 -12.84
N GLU A 87 11.40 10.16 -12.76
CA GLU A 87 9.95 10.30 -12.62
C GLU A 87 9.53 10.72 -11.21
N ILE A 88 10.37 10.46 -10.20
CA ILE A 88 10.01 10.68 -8.80
C ILE A 88 10.07 12.16 -8.43
N ASN A 89 8.97 12.66 -7.90
CA ASN A 89 8.85 13.98 -7.30
C ASN A 89 8.38 13.84 -5.85
N PHE A 90 9.23 14.21 -4.89
CA PHE A 90 8.83 14.21 -3.48
C PHE A 90 7.92 15.40 -3.21
N PRO A 91 6.68 15.20 -2.74
CA PRO A 91 5.76 16.29 -2.48
C PRO A 91 6.15 17.08 -1.20
N GLY A 92 7.07 16.57 -0.39
CA GLY A 92 7.50 17.21 0.87
C GLY A 92 6.80 16.61 2.09
N SER A 93 5.46 16.63 2.14
CA SER A 93 4.70 16.18 3.33
C SER A 93 4.25 14.71 3.28
N PHE A 94 4.97 13.88 2.53
CA PHE A 94 4.69 12.45 2.24
C PHE A 94 3.43 12.22 1.38
N TYR A 95 2.25 12.60 1.87
CA TYR A 95 0.96 12.33 1.23
C TYR A 95 0.27 13.58 0.66
N THR A 96 0.93 14.74 0.73
CA THR A 96 0.45 15.99 0.12
C THR A 96 1.63 16.93 -0.11
N SER A 97 1.48 17.90 -1.00
CA SER A 97 2.47 18.98 -1.19
C SER A 97 2.46 19.96 -0.02
N GLU A 98 1.29 20.20 0.56
CA GLU A 98 1.09 21.15 1.65
C GLU A 98 0.04 20.58 2.62
N LEU A 99 0.33 20.67 3.92
CA LEU A 99 -0.63 20.34 4.96
C LEU A 99 -1.69 21.43 5.05
N LYS A 100 -2.97 21.05 5.05
CA LYS A 100 -4.10 21.97 5.16
C LYS A 100 -4.90 21.70 6.42
N PRO A 101 -5.57 22.72 7.01
CA PRO A 101 -6.47 22.50 8.13
C PRO A 101 -7.46 21.38 7.84
N CYS A 102 -7.50 20.36 8.69
CA CYS A 102 -8.31 19.16 8.48
C CYS A 102 -9.00 18.73 9.76
N THR A 103 -10.33 18.80 9.79
CA THR A 103 -11.12 18.37 10.97
C THR A 103 -11.00 16.88 11.25
N ALA A 104 -10.75 16.06 10.22
CA ALA A 104 -10.57 14.61 10.36
C ALA A 104 -9.27 14.23 11.09
N MET A 105 -8.29 15.15 11.23
CA MET A 105 -7.11 14.93 12.09
C MET A 105 -7.46 14.91 13.59
N GLY A 106 -8.63 15.42 13.97
CA GLY A 106 -9.04 15.57 15.36
C GLY A 106 -8.38 16.78 16.05
N TYR A 107 -8.63 16.93 17.36
CA TYR A 107 -8.32 18.15 18.12
C TYR A 107 -6.99 18.08 18.90
N GLY A 108 -5.99 17.33 18.42
CA GLY A 108 -4.67 17.28 19.08
C GLY A 108 -4.00 18.66 19.12
N SER A 109 -3.43 19.07 20.26
CA SER A 109 -2.68 20.33 20.40
C SER A 109 -1.63 20.25 21.50
N PHE A 110 -0.42 20.79 21.28
CA PHE A 110 0.63 20.83 22.30
C PHE A 110 0.45 21.96 23.33
N ASN A 111 -0.54 22.82 23.18
CA ASN A 111 -0.98 23.71 24.26
C ASN A 111 -1.57 22.94 25.46
N LEU A 112 -1.93 21.66 25.27
CA LEU A 112 -2.41 20.79 26.34
C LEU A 112 -1.27 19.93 26.89
N GLN A 113 -0.91 20.12 28.15
CA GLN A 113 0.18 19.39 28.82
C GLN A 113 0.00 17.86 28.78
N ASN A 114 -1.23 17.37 28.81
CA ASN A 114 -1.51 15.93 28.69
C ASN A 114 -1.05 15.36 27.35
N ASN A 115 -1.10 16.13 26.26
CA ASN A 115 -0.63 15.69 24.96
C ASN A 115 0.91 15.65 24.93
N ILE A 116 1.59 16.64 25.52
CA ILE A 116 3.04 16.64 25.70
C ILE A 116 3.48 15.44 26.54
N ALA A 117 2.81 15.20 27.67
CA ALA A 117 3.09 14.07 28.56
C ALA A 117 2.86 12.73 27.86
N SER A 118 1.79 12.60 27.08
CA SER A 118 1.49 11.40 26.30
C SER A 118 2.58 11.11 25.26
N VAL A 119 3.11 12.11 24.55
CA VAL A 119 4.21 11.87 23.61
C VAL A 119 5.52 11.59 24.37
N SER A 120 5.76 12.31 25.46
CA SER A 120 6.96 12.14 26.28
C SER A 120 7.08 10.74 26.87
N SER A 121 5.97 10.03 27.10
CA SER A 121 6.01 8.65 27.61
C SER A 121 6.59 7.64 26.62
N LEU A 122 6.77 8.01 25.34
CA LEU A 122 7.44 7.18 24.35
C LEU A 122 8.98 7.26 24.44
N ILE A 123 9.51 8.33 25.03
CA ILE A 123 10.95 8.60 25.10
C ILE A 123 11.62 7.53 25.96
N GLY A 124 12.48 6.70 25.36
CA GLY A 124 13.18 5.61 26.03
C GLY A 124 12.26 4.48 26.52
N TYR A 125 11.05 4.37 25.97
CA TYR A 125 10.09 3.34 26.38
C TYR A 125 10.58 1.93 25.98
N ASP A 126 10.69 1.02 26.96
CA ASP A 126 11.10 -0.38 26.77
C ASP A 126 9.92 -1.23 26.28
N TRP A 127 9.69 -1.17 24.96
CA TRP A 127 8.65 -1.96 24.31
C TRP A 127 8.97 -3.45 24.33
N HIS A 128 10.25 -3.82 24.28
CA HIS A 128 10.67 -5.22 24.29
C HIS A 128 10.18 -5.95 25.55
N ALA A 129 10.46 -5.38 26.74
CA ALA A 129 10.04 -5.94 28.01
C ALA A 129 8.52 -5.86 28.20
N ASP A 130 7.87 -4.75 27.83
CA ASP A 130 6.43 -4.59 27.97
C ASP A 130 5.65 -5.57 27.09
N HIS A 131 6.07 -5.74 25.83
CA HIS A 131 5.47 -6.69 24.91
C HIS A 131 5.59 -8.12 25.43
N GLN A 132 6.78 -8.55 25.86
CA GLN A 132 6.98 -9.89 26.43
C GLN A 132 6.13 -10.15 27.68
N LYS A 133 5.94 -9.12 28.52
CA LYS A 133 5.20 -9.25 29.76
C LYS A 133 3.68 -9.27 29.54
N ASN A 134 3.18 -8.46 28.61
CA ASN A 134 1.76 -8.12 28.52
C ASN A 134 1.08 -8.58 27.22
N SER A 135 1.82 -9.06 26.23
CA SER A 135 1.30 -9.44 24.91
C SER A 135 1.58 -10.91 24.56
N ASN A 136 0.84 -11.43 23.58
CA ASN A 136 1.00 -12.78 23.04
C ASN A 136 0.52 -12.84 21.58
N SER A 137 0.43 -14.06 21.03
CA SER A 137 0.02 -14.30 19.65
C SER A 137 -1.41 -13.86 19.32
N GLN A 138 -2.31 -13.88 20.29
CA GLN A 138 -3.70 -13.49 20.11
C GLN A 138 -3.96 -12.01 20.43
N THR A 139 -3.35 -11.51 21.49
CA THR A 139 -3.60 -10.17 22.02
C THR A 139 -2.31 -9.40 22.14
N VAL A 140 -2.24 -8.24 21.49
CA VAL A 140 -1.13 -7.30 21.59
C VAL A 140 -1.60 -6.07 22.35
N ILE A 141 -0.94 -5.74 23.45
CA ILE A 141 -1.22 -4.53 24.24
C ILE A 141 -0.26 -3.44 23.80
N HIS A 142 -0.66 -2.64 22.81
CA HIS A 142 0.23 -1.70 22.10
C HIS A 142 -0.06 -0.22 22.36
N ASP A 143 -1.11 0.11 23.13
CA ASP A 143 -1.57 1.49 23.31
C ASP A 143 -0.49 2.44 23.82
N LYS A 144 0.45 1.92 24.62
CA LYS A 144 1.56 2.69 25.20
C LYS A 144 2.58 3.17 24.17
N ILE A 145 2.58 2.63 22.96
CA ILE A 145 3.42 3.11 21.85
C ILE A 145 2.59 3.71 20.71
N THR A 146 1.38 3.19 20.45
CA THR A 146 0.54 3.68 19.36
C THR A 146 -0.20 4.97 19.71
N VAL A 147 -0.68 5.15 20.94
CA VAL A 147 -1.37 6.39 21.34
C VAL A 147 -0.41 7.60 21.35
N PRO A 148 0.80 7.51 21.95
CA PRO A 148 1.78 8.59 21.89
C PRO A 148 2.14 9.03 20.47
N ILE A 149 2.44 8.09 19.56
CA ILE A 149 2.88 8.47 18.21
C ILE A 149 1.74 9.09 17.38
N LYS A 150 0.51 8.60 17.55
CA LYS A 150 -0.68 9.23 16.96
C LYS A 150 -0.86 10.65 17.49
N LYS A 151 -0.64 10.84 18.80
CA LYS A 151 -0.73 12.18 19.39
C LYS A 151 0.33 13.12 18.82
N LEU A 152 1.56 12.64 18.63
CA LEU A 152 2.61 13.41 17.95
C LEU A 152 2.15 13.84 16.56
N LEU A 153 1.63 12.93 15.74
CA LEU A 153 1.14 13.26 14.40
C LEU A 153 -0.02 14.27 14.43
N GLN A 154 -1.08 14.01 15.20
CA GLN A 154 -2.24 14.91 15.28
C GLN A 154 -1.85 16.33 15.72
N SER A 155 -1.11 16.43 16.82
CA SER A 155 -0.71 17.72 17.39
C SER A 155 0.27 18.47 16.49
N THR A 156 1.17 17.77 15.81
CA THR A 156 2.12 18.37 14.85
C THR A 156 1.39 18.89 13.62
N HIS A 157 0.52 18.08 13.00
CA HIS A 157 -0.25 18.50 11.85
C HIS A 157 -1.07 19.76 12.16
N ASN A 158 -1.83 19.73 13.26
CA ASN A 158 -2.64 20.87 13.66
C ASN A 158 -1.79 22.11 13.91
N ALA A 159 -0.66 21.98 14.62
CA ALA A 159 0.24 23.10 14.88
C ALA A 159 0.79 23.74 13.60
N ILE A 160 1.20 22.94 12.61
CA ILE A 160 1.68 23.44 11.31
C ILE A 160 0.56 24.17 10.58
N THR A 161 -0.62 23.56 10.47
CA THR A 161 -1.74 24.13 9.69
C THR A 161 -2.38 25.35 10.34
N SER A 162 -2.16 25.57 11.64
CA SER A 162 -2.62 26.76 12.37
C SER A 162 -1.51 27.78 12.63
N ASP A 163 -0.29 27.56 12.10
CA ASP A 163 0.88 28.39 12.36
C ASP A 163 1.19 28.60 13.86
N ASP A 164 0.95 27.58 14.69
CA ASP A 164 1.24 27.62 16.12
C ASP A 164 2.72 27.31 16.37
N GLN A 165 3.54 28.36 16.31
CA GLN A 165 5.00 28.28 16.48
C GLN A 165 5.43 27.66 17.82
N PHE A 166 4.66 27.87 18.90
CA PHE A 166 4.96 27.22 20.18
C PHE A 166 4.82 25.70 20.07
N SER A 167 3.67 25.23 19.56
CA SER A 167 3.41 23.80 19.39
C SER A 167 4.35 23.15 18.36
N ILE A 168 4.75 23.86 17.30
CA ILE A 168 5.74 23.41 16.31
C ILE A 168 7.10 23.17 16.99
N ASN A 169 7.56 24.10 17.82
CA ASN A 169 8.82 23.96 18.56
C ASN A 169 8.77 22.81 19.57
N VAL A 170 7.66 22.64 20.28
CA VAL A 170 7.44 21.50 21.19
C VAL A 170 7.46 20.17 20.42
N ALA A 171 6.85 20.11 19.24
CA ALA A 171 6.87 18.92 18.40
C ALA A 171 8.30 18.56 17.97
N ALA A 172 9.10 19.54 17.55
CA ALA A 172 10.51 19.35 17.18
C ALA A 172 11.37 18.86 18.36
N ASP A 173 11.18 19.41 19.57
CA ASP A 173 11.84 18.94 20.79
C ASP A 173 11.49 17.47 21.10
N LEU A 174 10.20 17.13 21.12
CA LEU A 174 9.73 15.78 21.39
C LEU A 174 10.26 14.77 20.35
N LEU A 175 10.21 15.13 19.06
CA LEU A 175 10.77 14.32 17.97
C LEU A 175 12.26 14.06 18.17
N THR A 176 13.03 15.08 18.56
CA THR A 176 14.46 14.98 18.81
C THR A 176 14.75 14.09 20.01
N ARG A 177 14.04 14.28 21.13
CA ARG A 177 14.26 13.49 22.35
C ARG A 177 13.91 12.02 22.19
N ILE A 178 12.90 11.69 21.38
CA ILE A 178 12.61 10.30 20.99
C ILE A 178 13.83 9.67 20.29
N ALA A 179 14.46 10.41 19.37
CA ALA A 179 15.66 9.98 18.66
C ALA A 179 16.90 9.88 19.56
N GLU A 180 17.16 10.88 20.40
CA GLU A 180 18.30 10.89 21.33
C GLU A 180 18.22 9.73 22.34
N ALA A 181 17.01 9.34 22.75
CA ALA A 181 16.78 8.21 23.64
C ALA A 181 16.79 6.84 22.94
N ASP A 182 17.02 6.78 21.62
CA ASP A 182 16.96 5.54 20.84
C ASP A 182 15.67 4.74 21.07
N SER A 183 14.56 5.46 21.24
CA SER A 183 13.27 4.87 21.66
C SER A 183 12.85 3.73 20.73
N LEU A 184 12.40 2.61 21.28
CA LEU A 184 12.02 1.39 20.55
C LEU A 184 13.15 0.68 19.77
N TYR A 185 14.38 1.21 19.71
CA TYR A 185 15.47 0.54 19.00
C TYR A 185 15.87 -0.80 19.64
N ASP A 186 15.61 -0.97 20.93
CA ASP A 186 15.78 -2.21 21.69
C ASP A 186 14.85 -3.36 21.23
N SER A 187 13.71 -3.04 20.63
CA SER A 187 12.75 -4.01 20.07
C SER A 187 13.41 -5.01 19.11
N ILE A 188 12.87 -6.22 19.02
CA ILE A 188 13.43 -7.26 18.14
C ILE A 188 13.42 -6.83 16.66
N GLY A 189 14.56 -7.00 15.98
CA GLY A 189 14.71 -6.71 14.54
C GLY A 189 14.28 -7.87 13.65
N PHE A 190 14.03 -7.60 12.37
CA PHE A 190 13.49 -8.60 11.43
C PHE A 190 14.33 -9.89 11.37
N HIS A 191 15.65 -9.77 11.23
CA HIS A 191 16.54 -10.94 11.15
C HIS A 191 16.48 -11.84 12.39
N ASP A 192 16.22 -11.26 13.57
CA ASP A 192 16.12 -12.01 14.82
C ASP A 192 14.73 -12.62 14.99
N VAL A 193 13.67 -11.95 14.53
CA VAL A 193 12.32 -12.53 14.46
C VAL A 193 12.34 -13.83 13.66
N MET A 194 13.08 -13.89 12.55
CA MET A 194 13.17 -15.09 11.71
C MET A 194 13.84 -16.29 12.40
N LYS A 195 14.55 -16.06 13.51
CA LYS A 195 15.17 -17.11 14.34
C LYS A 195 14.26 -17.57 15.48
N LYS A 196 13.10 -16.94 15.68
CA LYS A 196 12.15 -17.23 16.76
C LYS A 196 11.02 -18.14 16.26
N PRO A 197 10.30 -18.83 17.18
CA PRO A 197 9.06 -19.51 16.83
C PRO A 197 8.05 -18.55 16.20
N ARG A 198 7.26 -19.06 15.26
CA ARG A 198 6.13 -18.32 14.70
C ARG A 198 5.08 -18.07 15.78
N CYS A 199 4.30 -17.03 15.58
CA CYS A 199 3.11 -16.77 16.40
C CYS A 199 2.16 -17.97 16.32
N TYR A 200 1.41 -18.19 17.40
CA TYR A 200 0.62 -19.41 17.60
C TYR A 200 1.49 -20.68 17.55
N ALA A 201 2.68 -20.61 18.15
CA ALA A 201 3.59 -21.76 18.24
C ALA A 201 2.83 -22.95 18.84
N ASN A 202 2.88 -24.10 18.16
CA ASN A 202 2.14 -25.31 18.53
C ASN A 202 0.61 -25.12 18.63
N GLY A 203 0.05 -24.11 17.94
CA GLY A 203 -1.38 -23.78 17.99
C GLY A 203 -1.81 -23.02 19.25
N ASP A 204 -0.88 -22.58 20.10
CA ASP A 204 -1.19 -21.89 21.35
C ASP A 204 -1.41 -20.37 21.13
N PRO A 205 -2.63 -19.85 21.31
CA PRO A 205 -2.91 -18.41 21.19
C PRO A 205 -2.18 -17.56 22.23
N LYS A 206 -1.74 -18.13 23.36
CA LYS A 206 -1.02 -17.43 24.42
C LYS A 206 0.50 -17.46 24.26
N SER A 207 1.01 -18.18 23.27
CA SER A 207 2.45 -18.22 22.98
C SER A 207 2.99 -16.83 22.60
N PRO A 208 4.25 -16.50 22.93
CA PRO A 208 4.87 -15.25 22.49
C PRO A 208 4.88 -15.10 20.97
N CYS A 209 4.67 -13.88 20.49
CA CYS A 209 4.71 -13.56 19.07
C CYS A 209 5.72 -12.43 18.81
N TRP A 210 6.95 -12.81 18.52
CA TRP A 210 8.05 -11.87 18.26
C TRP A 210 7.84 -11.03 17.01
N TYR A 211 7.07 -11.54 16.04
CA TYR A 211 6.71 -10.77 14.86
C TYR A 211 5.81 -9.58 15.20
N HIS A 212 4.85 -9.71 16.13
CA HIS A 212 4.02 -8.57 16.56
C HIS A 212 4.87 -7.49 17.24
N GLU A 213 5.82 -7.86 18.10
CA GLU A 213 6.74 -6.90 18.72
C GLU A 213 7.44 -6.04 17.66
N TYR A 214 8.03 -6.71 16.66
CA TYR A 214 8.69 -6.08 15.52
C TYR A 214 7.73 -5.24 14.67
N GLU A 215 6.55 -5.78 14.34
CA GLU A 215 5.58 -5.13 13.45
C GLU A 215 5.07 -3.81 14.03
N PHE A 216 4.70 -3.79 15.31
CA PHE A 216 4.24 -2.58 15.98
C PHE A 216 5.36 -1.55 16.15
N ALA A 217 6.59 -1.97 16.51
CA ALA A 217 7.74 -1.07 16.58
C ALA A 217 8.04 -0.43 15.22
N ARG A 218 7.99 -1.23 14.14
CA ARG A 218 8.15 -0.76 12.76
C ARG A 218 7.06 0.25 12.39
N GLY A 219 5.80 -0.02 12.70
CA GLY A 219 4.69 0.88 12.41
C GLY A 219 4.81 2.23 13.14
N VAL A 220 5.19 2.21 14.42
CA VAL A 220 5.47 3.44 15.18
C VAL A 220 6.64 4.21 14.58
N PHE A 221 7.70 3.52 14.17
CA PHE A 221 8.82 4.14 13.47
C PHE A 221 8.40 4.78 12.14
N SER A 222 7.53 4.17 11.36
CA SER A 222 7.01 4.77 10.13
C SER A 222 6.25 6.07 10.42
N ASN A 223 5.38 6.06 11.42
CA ASN A 223 4.66 7.27 11.87
C ASN A 223 5.62 8.34 12.42
N TYR A 224 6.69 7.96 13.10
CA TYR A 224 7.75 8.89 13.52
C TYR A 224 8.39 9.59 12.31
N MET A 225 8.73 8.86 11.25
CA MET A 225 9.32 9.46 10.06
C MET A 225 8.35 10.40 9.33
N VAL A 226 7.04 10.14 9.37
CA VAL A 226 6.03 11.07 8.84
C VAL A 226 6.08 12.42 9.60
N ALA A 227 6.10 12.38 10.94
CA ALA A 227 6.26 13.60 11.74
C ALA A 227 7.60 14.30 11.45
N ALA A 228 8.68 13.54 11.28
CA ALA A 228 9.99 14.07 10.94
C ALA A 228 9.99 14.80 9.59
N LEU A 229 9.32 14.26 8.56
CA LEU A 229 9.18 14.95 7.27
C LEU A 229 8.46 16.29 7.41
N TRP A 230 7.37 16.35 8.17
CA TRP A 230 6.62 17.59 8.38
C TRP A 230 7.42 18.65 9.13
N LEU A 231 8.28 18.24 10.06
CA LEU A 231 9.11 19.13 10.89
C LEU A 231 10.51 19.39 10.32
N LYS A 232 10.87 18.77 9.19
CA LYS A 232 12.26 18.75 8.68
C LYS A 232 12.89 20.14 8.58
N ASN A 233 12.14 21.13 8.11
CA ASN A 233 12.62 22.51 7.92
C ASN A 233 12.61 23.36 9.21
N THR A 234 12.05 22.84 10.30
CA THR A 234 12.03 23.48 11.63
C THR A 234 13.22 23.05 12.48
N LEU A 235 13.82 21.89 12.19
CA LEU A 235 14.92 21.35 12.99
C LEU A 235 16.17 22.22 12.86
N SER A 236 16.82 22.52 13.99
CA SER A 236 18.21 23.01 13.97
C SER A 236 19.17 21.94 13.45
N ASP A 237 20.37 22.32 13.01
CA ASP A 237 21.37 21.39 12.49
C ASP A 237 21.65 20.21 13.43
N LYS A 238 21.79 20.48 14.75
CA LYS A 238 21.99 19.43 15.75
C LYS A 238 20.78 18.49 15.82
N GLN A 239 19.57 19.04 15.91
CA GLN A 239 18.34 18.22 15.98
C GLN A 239 18.21 17.36 14.72
N PHE A 240 18.45 17.94 13.54
CA PHE A 240 18.45 17.22 12.28
C PHE A 240 19.44 16.06 12.30
N MET A 241 20.68 16.28 12.75
CA MET A 241 21.70 15.23 12.85
C MET A 241 21.30 14.09 13.79
N ASP A 242 20.69 14.40 14.93
CA ASP A 242 20.25 13.37 15.89
C ASP A 242 19.06 12.55 15.34
N VAL A 243 18.09 13.22 14.71
CA VAL A 243 16.95 12.59 14.04
C VAL A 243 17.42 11.73 12.85
N ASP A 244 18.31 12.24 12.00
CA ASP A 244 18.84 11.52 10.84
C ASP A 244 19.60 10.25 11.24
N ARG A 245 20.48 10.35 12.26
CA ARG A 245 21.20 9.20 12.82
C ARG A 245 20.24 8.12 13.35
N TYR A 246 19.20 8.54 14.06
CA TYR A 246 18.19 7.62 14.59
C TYR A 246 17.40 6.95 13.45
N ILE A 247 16.94 7.72 12.46
CA ILE A 247 16.21 7.21 11.28
C ILE A 247 17.05 6.19 10.51
N ASP A 248 18.33 6.47 10.22
CA ASP A 248 19.21 5.56 9.49
C ASP A 248 19.39 4.22 10.23
N LYS A 249 19.59 4.30 11.55
CA LYS A 249 19.77 3.12 12.40
C LYS A 249 18.49 2.28 12.48
N MET A 250 17.34 2.92 12.63
CA MET A 250 16.03 2.24 12.65
C MET A 250 15.72 1.63 11.27
N TYR A 251 15.94 2.36 10.17
CA TYR A 251 15.76 1.83 8.81
C TYR A 251 16.61 0.57 8.57
N ALA A 252 17.88 0.59 8.96
CA ALA A 252 18.78 -0.56 8.79
C ALA A 252 18.30 -1.82 9.52
N LYS A 253 17.69 -1.68 10.70
CA LYS A 253 17.21 -2.80 11.51
C LYS A 253 15.79 -3.25 11.15
N PHE A 254 14.90 -2.31 10.84
CA PHE A 254 13.46 -2.58 10.74
C PHE A 254 12.91 -2.62 9.31
N LEU A 255 13.46 -1.84 8.37
CA LEU A 255 12.90 -1.67 7.03
C LEU A 255 13.76 -2.29 5.93
N ARG A 256 15.07 -2.02 5.92
CA ARG A 256 16.00 -2.56 4.92
C ARG A 256 15.91 -4.10 4.76
N PRO A 257 15.76 -4.91 5.83
CA PRO A 257 15.65 -6.36 5.67
C PRO A 257 14.42 -6.84 4.88
N VAL A 258 13.36 -6.04 4.82
CA VAL A 258 12.08 -6.42 4.17
C VAL A 258 11.86 -5.73 2.83
N GLU A 259 12.68 -4.75 2.45
CA GLU A 259 12.53 -3.92 1.24
C GLU A 259 12.28 -4.72 -0.04
N ARG A 260 12.91 -5.88 -0.18
CA ARG A 260 12.82 -6.71 -1.39
C ARG A 260 12.32 -8.12 -1.11
N GLN A 261 11.67 -8.32 0.03
CA GLN A 261 11.09 -9.62 0.35
C GLN A 261 9.79 -9.81 -0.39
N VAL A 262 9.85 -10.70 -1.37
CA VAL A 262 8.72 -11.11 -2.19
C VAL A 262 7.62 -11.70 -1.30
N GLN A 263 6.47 -11.04 -1.20
CA GLN A 263 5.26 -11.63 -0.60
C GLN A 263 4.38 -12.24 -1.67
N GLU A 264 4.17 -13.55 -1.60
CA GLU A 264 3.29 -14.26 -2.54
C GLU A 264 1.81 -14.17 -2.14
N GLN A 265 1.52 -13.76 -0.90
CA GLN A 265 0.18 -13.78 -0.34
C GLN A 265 -0.07 -12.61 0.60
N GLY A 266 -1.16 -11.92 0.34
CA GLY A 266 -1.71 -10.89 1.19
C GLY A 266 -1.00 -9.53 1.14
N PHE A 267 -1.76 -8.52 1.51
CA PHE A 267 -1.31 -7.14 1.55
C PHE A 267 -1.67 -6.55 2.90
N TYR A 268 -0.65 -6.13 3.65
CA TYR A 268 -0.77 -5.73 5.04
C TYR A 268 -0.14 -4.38 5.33
N GLN A 269 -0.27 -3.93 6.58
CA GLN A 269 0.04 -2.60 7.07
C GLN A 269 1.27 -1.98 6.40
N MET A 270 1.15 -0.70 6.04
CA MET A 270 2.16 0.08 5.34
C MET A 270 2.60 -0.54 4.00
N ALA A 271 1.68 -1.20 3.29
CA ALA A 271 1.95 -1.93 2.05
C ALA A 271 3.09 -2.95 2.22
N ASN A 272 2.97 -3.82 3.22
CA ASN A 272 4.01 -4.77 3.65
C ASN A 272 5.36 -4.08 3.98
N GLY A 273 5.33 -2.83 4.43
CA GLY A 273 6.49 -1.99 4.73
C GLY A 273 6.87 -1.01 3.60
N GLY A 274 6.30 -1.15 2.40
CA GLY A 274 6.61 -0.30 1.25
C GLY A 274 6.37 1.19 1.48
N LEU A 275 5.25 1.59 2.10
CA LEU A 275 5.01 3.00 2.44
C LEU A 275 6.08 3.55 3.38
N SER A 276 6.59 2.71 4.29
CA SER A 276 7.64 3.10 5.23
C SER A 276 8.97 3.35 4.52
N ILE A 277 9.27 2.56 3.49
CA ILE A 277 10.46 2.72 2.65
C ILE A 277 10.34 3.99 1.81
N LEU A 278 9.15 4.30 1.26
CA LEU A 278 8.92 5.56 0.58
C LEU A 278 9.15 6.75 1.52
N ILE A 279 8.57 6.75 2.72
CA ILE A 279 8.78 7.81 3.72
C ILE A 279 10.29 8.01 3.99
N TYR A 280 11.05 6.93 4.18
CA TYR A 280 12.51 6.99 4.35
C TYR A 280 13.22 7.55 3.11
N ALA A 281 12.84 7.12 1.91
CA ALA A 281 13.40 7.62 0.65
C ALA A 281 13.17 9.14 0.49
N SER A 282 11.98 9.65 0.85
CA SER A 282 11.71 11.09 0.90
C SER A 282 12.61 11.81 1.91
N TRP A 283 12.76 11.24 3.11
CA TRP A 283 13.63 11.81 4.15
C TRP A 283 15.08 11.96 3.66
N LYS A 284 15.63 10.93 3.01
CA LYS A 284 16.99 10.94 2.43
C LYS A 284 17.08 11.63 1.06
N SER A 285 15.96 12.05 0.49
CA SER A 285 15.86 12.55 -0.89
C SER A 285 16.41 11.55 -1.92
N ASP A 286 16.25 10.26 -1.66
CA ASP A 286 16.75 9.15 -2.47
C ASP A 286 15.67 8.72 -3.50
N LYS A 287 15.68 9.36 -4.66
CA LYS A 287 14.76 9.05 -5.75
C LYS A 287 14.95 7.64 -6.31
N ALA A 288 16.17 7.10 -6.26
CA ALA A 288 16.44 5.76 -6.75
C ALA A 288 15.77 4.70 -5.87
N LEU A 289 15.90 4.83 -4.55
CA LEU A 289 15.21 3.97 -3.60
C LEU A 289 13.68 4.05 -3.75
N ALA A 290 13.14 5.25 -3.92
CA ALA A 290 11.70 5.44 -4.15
C ALA A 290 11.22 4.74 -5.42
N ALA A 291 11.92 4.93 -6.55
CA ALA A 291 11.59 4.28 -7.82
C ALA A 291 11.68 2.76 -7.74
N GLU A 292 12.71 2.23 -7.08
CA GLU A 292 12.88 0.79 -6.87
C GLU A 292 11.77 0.18 -6.00
N GLU A 293 11.35 0.87 -4.93
CA GLU A 293 10.24 0.44 -4.09
C GLU A 293 8.90 0.46 -4.84
N ILE A 294 8.59 1.53 -5.60
CA ILE A 294 7.35 1.59 -6.40
C ILE A 294 7.32 0.47 -7.43
N LYS A 295 8.41 0.28 -8.17
CA LYS A 295 8.57 -0.83 -9.11
C LYS A 295 8.35 -2.19 -8.43
N PHE A 296 8.93 -2.40 -7.26
CA PHE A 296 8.76 -3.63 -6.50
C PHE A 296 7.31 -3.83 -6.07
N ARG A 297 6.68 -2.80 -5.51
CA ARG A 297 5.32 -2.88 -4.97
C ARG A 297 4.27 -3.01 -6.05
N PHE A 298 4.41 -2.35 -7.20
CA PHE A 298 3.51 -2.52 -8.34
C PHE A 298 3.51 -3.97 -8.82
N LYS A 299 4.68 -4.60 -8.92
CA LYS A 299 4.78 -6.02 -9.29
C LYS A 299 4.19 -6.95 -8.23
N GLU A 300 4.37 -6.63 -6.95
CA GLU A 300 3.73 -7.39 -5.88
C GLU A 300 2.21 -7.27 -5.94
N MET A 301 1.67 -6.05 -6.05
CA MET A 301 0.23 -5.80 -6.15
C MET A 301 -0.38 -6.48 -7.37
N ASP A 302 0.27 -6.38 -8.54
CA ASP A 302 -0.19 -7.05 -9.77
C ASP A 302 -0.23 -8.58 -9.61
N ARG A 303 0.73 -9.16 -8.86
CA ARG A 303 0.75 -10.59 -8.58
C ARG A 303 -0.35 -11.03 -7.62
N ILE A 304 -0.57 -10.28 -6.53
CA ILE A 304 -1.46 -10.74 -5.44
C ILE A 304 -2.92 -10.32 -5.62
N ILE A 305 -3.20 -9.27 -6.42
CA ILE A 305 -4.57 -8.89 -6.77
C ILE A 305 -4.92 -9.59 -8.08
N TYR A 306 -5.89 -10.49 -8.04
CA TYR A 306 -6.33 -11.21 -9.23
C TYR A 306 -7.12 -10.29 -10.18
N GLU A 307 -7.22 -10.71 -11.44
CA GLU A 307 -7.99 -9.97 -12.46
C GLU A 307 -9.45 -9.72 -12.05
N ASP A 308 -10.04 -10.67 -11.31
CA ASP A 308 -11.41 -10.57 -10.78
C ASP A 308 -11.52 -9.68 -9.52
N GLY A 309 -10.42 -9.04 -9.09
CA GLY A 309 -10.37 -8.16 -7.93
C GLY A 309 -10.15 -8.86 -6.60
N TYR A 310 -10.21 -10.19 -6.53
CA TYR A 310 -9.93 -10.89 -5.28
C TYR A 310 -8.44 -10.81 -4.96
N ILE A 311 -8.13 -10.30 -3.77
CA ILE A 311 -6.78 -10.23 -3.22
C ILE A 311 -6.41 -11.58 -2.60
N ASN A 312 -5.31 -12.18 -3.07
CA ASN A 312 -4.77 -13.44 -2.59
C ASN A 312 -4.58 -13.40 -1.06
N ASN A 313 -4.99 -14.48 -0.40
CA ASN A 313 -5.11 -14.62 1.05
C ASN A 313 -6.12 -13.66 1.72
N ASN A 314 -6.06 -12.34 1.54
CA ASN A 314 -6.97 -11.36 2.16
C ASN A 314 -8.46 -11.67 1.89
N SER A 315 -8.82 -11.97 0.65
CA SER A 315 -10.22 -12.24 0.26
C SER A 315 -10.68 -13.65 0.61
N PHE A 316 -9.76 -14.51 1.06
CA PHE A 316 -9.99 -15.94 1.25
C PHE A 316 -9.85 -16.37 2.71
N ARG A 317 -10.10 -15.47 3.65
CA ARG A 317 -10.02 -15.70 5.11
C ARG A 317 -11.25 -16.36 5.72
N GLY A 318 -12.19 -16.82 4.89
CA GLY A 318 -13.42 -17.49 5.34
C GLY A 318 -14.41 -16.48 5.93
N VAL A 319 -14.84 -16.67 7.18
CA VAL A 319 -15.84 -15.78 7.81
C VAL A 319 -15.34 -14.36 8.10
N ARG A 320 -14.07 -14.06 7.79
CA ARG A 320 -13.45 -12.72 7.87
C ARG A 320 -13.02 -12.18 6.50
N SER A 321 -13.45 -12.82 5.40
CA SER A 321 -13.01 -12.43 4.06
C SER A 321 -13.36 -11.00 3.68
N GLN A 322 -14.57 -10.50 3.98
CA GLN A 322 -14.95 -9.10 3.73
C GLN A 322 -14.02 -8.12 4.49
N TRP A 323 -13.78 -8.42 5.75
CA TRP A 323 -12.94 -7.61 6.63
C TRP A 323 -11.48 -7.57 6.15
N TYR A 324 -10.89 -8.70 5.77
CA TYR A 324 -9.51 -8.72 5.27
C TYR A 324 -9.38 -8.23 3.83
N HIS A 325 -10.41 -8.41 2.99
CA HIS A 325 -10.42 -7.86 1.63
C HIS A 325 -10.34 -6.33 1.68
N SER A 326 -11.27 -5.68 2.41
CA SER A 326 -11.27 -4.23 2.58
C SER A 326 -10.00 -3.70 3.25
N TYR A 327 -9.42 -4.45 4.19
CA TYR A 327 -8.12 -4.12 4.78
C TYR A 327 -7.00 -4.05 3.73
N GLY A 328 -6.87 -5.10 2.90
CA GLY A 328 -5.85 -5.15 1.84
C GLY A 328 -6.11 -4.08 0.76
N LEU A 329 -7.38 -3.86 0.41
CA LEU A 329 -7.78 -2.86 -0.58
C LEU A 329 -7.43 -1.44 -0.11
N ASN A 330 -7.75 -1.05 1.12
CA ASN A 330 -7.41 0.28 1.66
C ASN A 330 -5.92 0.59 1.51
N ILE A 331 -5.08 -0.40 1.83
CA ILE A 331 -3.62 -0.27 1.78
C ILE A 331 -3.13 -0.18 0.34
N ALA A 332 -3.70 -0.98 -0.57
CA ALA A 332 -3.39 -0.95 -1.99
C ALA A 332 -3.75 0.39 -2.63
N LEU A 333 -4.93 0.94 -2.31
CA LEU A 333 -5.36 2.25 -2.79
C LEU A 333 -4.52 3.38 -2.19
N GLY A 334 -4.19 3.31 -0.90
CA GLY A 334 -3.32 4.29 -0.25
C GLY A 334 -1.91 4.30 -0.84
N TYR A 335 -1.36 3.13 -1.19
CA TYR A 335 -0.08 3.04 -1.90
C TYR A 335 -0.18 3.61 -3.31
N ALA A 336 -1.22 3.26 -4.06
CA ALA A 336 -1.47 3.75 -5.41
C ALA A 336 -1.55 5.28 -5.44
N TYR A 337 -2.28 5.87 -4.48
CA TYR A 337 -2.35 7.32 -4.30
C TYR A 337 -0.97 7.96 -4.11
N ILE A 338 -0.14 7.43 -3.21
CA ILE A 338 1.20 7.96 -2.96
C ILE A 338 2.07 7.87 -4.21
N ALA A 339 2.02 6.74 -4.94
CA ALA A 339 2.79 6.57 -6.16
C ALA A 339 2.39 7.59 -7.25
N GLU A 340 1.08 7.84 -7.44
CA GLU A 340 0.60 8.86 -8.39
C GLU A 340 0.99 10.27 -7.96
N LEU A 341 0.82 10.61 -6.68
CA LEU A 341 1.25 11.89 -6.12
C LEU A 341 2.74 12.13 -6.34
N TRP A 342 3.55 11.08 -6.32
CA TRP A 342 5.00 11.15 -6.50
C TRP A 342 5.43 11.17 -7.97
N GLY A 343 4.48 11.30 -8.90
CA GLY A 343 4.73 11.52 -10.33
C GLY A 343 4.68 10.27 -11.20
N THR A 344 4.33 9.10 -10.63
CA THR A 344 4.26 7.85 -11.41
C THR A 344 2.86 7.61 -11.96
N GLU A 345 2.73 6.95 -13.11
CA GLU A 345 1.44 6.49 -13.60
C GLU A 345 1.18 5.04 -13.18
N LEU A 346 -0.01 4.75 -12.66
CA LEU A 346 -0.41 3.37 -12.41
C LEU A 346 -0.49 2.60 -13.73
N PRO A 347 0.12 1.40 -13.82
CA PRO A 347 -0.12 0.51 -14.95
C PRO A 347 -1.62 0.22 -15.11
N TYR A 348 -2.15 0.27 -16.34
CA TYR A 348 -3.55 0.03 -16.65
C TYR A 348 -4.07 -1.29 -16.09
N ARG A 349 -3.27 -2.36 -16.21
CA ARG A 349 -3.65 -3.67 -15.66
C ARG A 349 -3.84 -3.61 -14.15
N LEU A 350 -2.93 -2.93 -13.44
CA LEU A 350 -3.02 -2.76 -11.99
C LEU A 350 -4.20 -1.87 -11.60
N LYS A 351 -4.44 -0.77 -12.34
CA LYS A 351 -5.58 0.12 -12.14
C LYS A 351 -6.91 -0.63 -12.24
N ASN A 352 -7.06 -1.53 -13.20
CA ASN A 352 -8.26 -2.35 -13.32
C ASN A 352 -8.42 -3.38 -12.22
N LYS A 353 -7.32 -4.00 -11.80
CA LYS A 353 -7.34 -4.91 -10.65
C LYS A 353 -7.81 -4.19 -9.39
N LEU A 354 -7.37 -2.95 -9.18
CA LEU A 354 -7.85 -2.09 -8.09
C LEU A 354 -9.34 -1.75 -8.27
N PHE A 355 -9.78 -1.39 -9.48
CA PHE A 355 -11.20 -1.16 -9.78
C PHE A 355 -12.07 -2.40 -9.48
N ASN A 356 -11.65 -3.58 -9.93
CA ASN A 356 -12.36 -4.83 -9.65
C ASN A 356 -12.31 -5.17 -8.17
N ALA A 357 -11.21 -4.93 -7.47
CA ALA A 357 -11.13 -5.11 -6.02
C ALA A 357 -12.11 -4.17 -5.29
N SER A 358 -12.21 -2.91 -5.70
CA SER A 358 -13.25 -1.98 -5.22
C SER A 358 -14.67 -2.51 -5.43
N LYS A 359 -14.96 -3.11 -6.60
CA LYS A 359 -16.24 -3.80 -6.85
C LYS A 359 -16.46 -5.01 -5.95
N VAL A 360 -15.42 -5.81 -5.69
CA VAL A 360 -15.48 -6.97 -4.80
C VAL A 360 -15.72 -6.56 -3.35
N ALA A 361 -15.14 -5.43 -2.89
CA ALA A 361 -15.44 -4.86 -1.58
C ALA A 361 -16.94 -4.53 -1.44
N ASN A 362 -17.54 -3.90 -2.46
CA ASN A 362 -18.96 -3.60 -2.50
C ASN A 362 -19.84 -4.86 -2.59
N LEU A 363 -19.41 -5.86 -3.37
CA LEU A 363 -20.09 -7.16 -3.44
C LEU A 363 -20.13 -7.83 -2.06
N ALA A 364 -19.03 -7.77 -1.31
CA ALA A 364 -18.98 -8.34 0.04
C ALA A 364 -19.93 -7.66 1.03
N ILE A 365 -20.30 -6.40 0.79
CA ILE A 365 -21.29 -5.63 1.57
C ILE A 365 -22.72 -5.97 1.14
N THR A 366 -22.97 -6.04 -0.17
CA THR A 366 -24.33 -6.12 -0.72
C THR A 366 -24.83 -7.54 -0.99
N ASP A 367 -23.96 -8.47 -1.37
CA ASP A 367 -24.29 -9.88 -1.63
C ASP A 367 -23.16 -10.81 -1.16
N TRP A 368 -23.22 -11.16 0.13
CA TRP A 368 -22.28 -12.09 0.76
C TRP A 368 -22.29 -13.50 0.14
N GLU A 369 -23.43 -13.96 -0.37
CA GLU A 369 -23.52 -15.31 -0.93
C GLU A 369 -22.82 -15.37 -2.28
N ASP A 370 -22.96 -14.34 -3.12
CA ASP A 370 -22.22 -14.24 -4.37
C ASP A 370 -20.72 -14.03 -4.15
N PHE A 371 -20.33 -13.14 -3.23
CA PHE A 371 -18.94 -12.92 -2.85
C PHE A 371 -18.20 -14.23 -2.48
N LYS A 372 -18.85 -15.16 -1.77
CA LYS A 372 -18.21 -16.42 -1.36
C LYS A 372 -18.09 -17.45 -2.48
N LYS A 373 -18.79 -17.31 -3.62
CA LYS A 373 -18.75 -18.30 -4.70
C LYS A 373 -17.35 -18.44 -5.30
N ARG A 374 -16.54 -17.38 -5.20
CA ARG A 374 -15.14 -17.43 -5.64
C ARG A 374 -14.30 -18.24 -4.66
N GLU A 375 -14.05 -19.51 -5.02
CA GLU A 375 -13.23 -20.41 -4.20
C GLU A 375 -11.73 -20.11 -4.35
N PHE A 376 -10.96 -20.34 -3.29
CA PHE A 376 -9.50 -20.28 -3.35
C PHE A 376 -8.93 -21.54 -4.00
N ILE A 377 -7.99 -21.38 -4.92
CA ILE A 377 -7.30 -22.51 -5.57
C ILE A 377 -6.05 -22.84 -4.77
N GLY A 378 -5.97 -24.05 -4.22
CA GLY A 378 -4.82 -24.55 -3.46
C GLY A 378 -5.03 -24.59 -1.94
N LEU A 379 -3.92 -24.75 -1.19
CA LEU A 379 -3.97 -24.87 0.27
C LEU A 379 -4.22 -23.52 0.95
N ASN A 380 -5.35 -23.39 1.63
CA ASN A 380 -5.72 -22.17 2.36
C ASN A 380 -5.56 -22.33 3.88
N ARG A 381 -4.33 -22.13 4.37
CA ARG A 381 -3.97 -22.31 5.79
C ARG A 381 -4.57 -21.25 6.72
N ASN A 382 -4.92 -20.08 6.19
CA ASN A 382 -5.39 -18.94 6.98
C ASN A 382 -6.92 -18.79 7.01
N LYS A 383 -7.66 -19.76 6.43
CA LYS A 383 -9.13 -19.77 6.39
C LYS A 383 -9.72 -19.98 7.79
N ILE A 384 -10.54 -19.03 8.23
CA ILE A 384 -11.25 -19.10 9.51
C ILE A 384 -12.69 -19.59 9.27
N LYS A 385 -13.11 -20.63 10.00
CA LYS A 385 -14.42 -21.29 9.81
C LYS A 385 -15.43 -21.06 10.95
N GLY A 386 -14.97 -20.73 12.16
CA GLY A 386 -15.83 -20.65 13.36
C GLY A 386 -16.82 -19.50 13.31
N LYS A 387 -18.11 -19.76 13.60
CA LYS A 387 -19.18 -18.73 13.60
C LYS A 387 -18.90 -17.60 14.58
N ASP A 388 -18.31 -17.90 15.74
CA ASP A 388 -17.96 -16.90 16.76
C ASP A 388 -16.81 -15.98 16.35
N SER A 389 -16.12 -16.29 15.26
CA SER A 389 -15.04 -15.47 14.67
C SER A 389 -15.51 -14.62 13.50
N THR A 390 -16.82 -14.62 13.19
CA THR A 390 -17.40 -13.91 12.05
C THR A 390 -17.27 -12.40 12.22
N ILE A 391 -16.69 -11.74 11.21
CA ILE A 391 -16.62 -10.29 11.12
C ILE A 391 -17.05 -9.91 9.70
N ARG A 392 -18.31 -9.51 9.56
CA ARG A 392 -18.96 -9.17 8.28
C ARG A 392 -19.20 -7.67 8.17
N HIS A 393 -18.10 -6.94 8.14
CA HIS A 393 -18.09 -5.52 7.82
C HIS A 393 -16.72 -5.16 7.25
N THR A 394 -16.66 -4.05 6.53
CA THR A 394 -15.43 -3.37 6.09
C THR A 394 -14.51 -3.11 7.29
N HIS A 395 -13.21 -3.27 7.10
CA HIS A 395 -12.23 -3.16 8.18
C HIS A 395 -12.33 -1.82 8.92
N GLN A 396 -12.49 -1.83 10.25
CA GLN A 396 -12.76 -0.60 11.01
C GLN A 396 -11.59 0.40 11.06
N MET A 397 -10.34 -0.05 10.82
CA MET A 397 -9.17 0.82 10.71
C MET A 397 -8.96 1.37 9.30
N ALA A 398 -9.68 0.88 8.28
CA ALA A 398 -9.63 1.45 6.93
C ALA A 398 -10.48 2.72 6.88
N ILE A 399 -10.15 3.69 7.73
CA ILE A 399 -11.04 4.78 8.15
C ILE A 399 -11.43 5.75 7.03
N ALA A 400 -10.73 5.68 5.89
CA ALA A 400 -10.95 6.53 4.73
C ALA A 400 -10.97 5.74 3.41
N ILE A 401 -11.32 4.45 3.46
CA ILE A 401 -11.47 3.65 2.24
C ILE A 401 -12.56 4.21 1.30
N ASP A 402 -13.57 4.86 1.87
CA ASP A 402 -14.62 5.61 1.16
C ASP A 402 -14.11 6.88 0.47
N VAL A 403 -12.93 7.38 0.82
CA VAL A 403 -12.25 8.46 0.09
C VAL A 403 -11.35 7.87 -1.00
N LEU A 404 -10.58 6.84 -0.65
CA LEU A 404 -9.60 6.25 -1.55
C LEU A 404 -10.21 5.49 -2.74
N MET A 405 -11.32 4.78 -2.54
CA MET A 405 -11.98 4.04 -3.63
C MET A 405 -12.45 4.95 -4.78
N PRO A 406 -13.24 6.02 -4.54
CA PRO A 406 -13.62 6.92 -5.63
C PRO A 406 -12.42 7.68 -6.19
N LEU A 407 -11.47 8.10 -5.34
CA LEU A 407 -10.28 8.84 -5.78
C LEU A 407 -9.42 8.06 -6.78
N ILE A 408 -9.17 6.78 -6.52
CA ILE A 408 -8.26 5.96 -7.34
C ILE A 408 -8.98 5.16 -8.42
N THR A 409 -10.21 4.73 -8.14
CA THR A 409 -10.94 3.79 -9.01
C THR A 409 -12.26 4.33 -9.56
N GLY A 410 -12.75 5.47 -9.06
CA GLY A 410 -14.07 6.00 -9.43
C GLY A 410 -15.25 5.14 -8.92
N VAL A 411 -15.00 4.22 -7.98
CA VAL A 411 -16.04 3.37 -7.38
C VAL A 411 -16.37 3.90 -5.99
N GLU A 412 -17.63 4.27 -5.78
CA GLU A 412 -18.13 4.65 -4.45
C GLU A 412 -18.24 3.41 -3.55
N LEU A 413 -17.89 3.55 -2.27
CA LEU A 413 -18.06 2.49 -1.29
C LEU A 413 -19.56 2.32 -0.95
N GLU A 414 -20.04 1.09 -0.98
CA GLU A 414 -21.41 0.77 -0.55
C GLU A 414 -21.63 1.03 0.95
N ASN A 415 -22.86 1.32 1.33
CA ASN A 415 -23.20 1.61 2.73
C ASN A 415 -23.06 0.35 3.61
N ASP A 416 -22.03 0.32 4.46
CA ASP A 416 -21.82 -0.68 5.50
C ASP A 416 -22.06 -0.07 6.90
N PRO A 417 -23.27 -0.25 7.50
CA PRO A 417 -23.63 0.42 8.75
C PRO A 417 -22.74 0.05 9.94
N GLU A 418 -22.25 -1.19 10.02
CA GLU A 418 -21.43 -1.64 11.14
C GLU A 418 -20.01 -1.06 11.01
N TYR A 419 -19.45 -1.02 9.80
CA TYR A 419 -18.22 -0.28 9.53
C TYR A 419 -18.38 1.21 9.87
N LEU A 420 -19.41 1.88 9.38
CA LEU A 420 -19.66 3.31 9.66
C LEU A 420 -19.78 3.59 11.16
N LYS A 421 -20.34 2.65 11.95
CA LYS A 421 -20.40 2.75 13.40
C LYS A 421 -19.03 2.58 14.04
N LYS A 422 -18.27 1.54 13.66
CA LYS A 422 -16.98 1.22 14.27
C LYS A 422 -15.87 2.21 13.88
N ARG A 423 -15.84 2.66 12.63
CA ARG A 423 -14.82 3.59 12.13
C ARG A 423 -14.78 4.90 12.93
N ARG A 424 -15.94 5.38 13.43
CA ARG A 424 -16.02 6.60 14.24
C ARG A 424 -15.13 6.55 15.49
N TYR A 425 -14.95 5.36 16.08
CA TYR A 425 -14.06 5.21 17.22
C TYR A 425 -12.59 5.42 16.85
N HIS A 426 -12.20 5.06 15.62
CA HIS A 426 -10.82 5.15 15.15
C HIS A 426 -10.52 6.47 14.42
N MET A 427 -11.52 7.13 13.83
CA MET A 427 -11.35 8.46 13.22
C MET A 427 -10.81 9.51 14.20
N LYS A 428 -11.10 9.36 15.51
CA LYS A 428 -10.56 10.25 16.55
C LYS A 428 -9.03 10.19 16.68
N ASP A 429 -8.40 9.14 16.16
CA ASP A 429 -6.95 8.94 16.17
C ASP A 429 -6.27 9.81 15.10
N GLY A 430 -7.05 10.35 14.16
CA GLY A 430 -6.61 11.32 13.17
C GLY A 430 -5.74 10.77 12.05
N ILE A 431 -5.29 9.52 12.13
CA ILE A 431 -4.41 8.86 11.17
C ILE A 431 -4.94 7.46 10.89
N ASP A 432 -4.87 7.02 9.63
CA ASP A 432 -5.06 5.63 9.26
C ASP A 432 -3.73 4.87 9.45
N ASP A 433 -3.62 4.09 10.53
CA ASP A 433 -2.42 3.31 10.84
C ASP A 433 -2.05 2.29 9.76
N LEU A 434 -2.98 1.95 8.86
CA LEU A 434 -2.73 1.00 7.79
C LEU A 434 -1.86 1.59 6.69
N ILE A 435 -1.88 2.92 6.53
CA ILE A 435 -1.21 3.63 5.43
C ILE A 435 -0.37 4.83 5.89
N GLY A 436 -0.47 5.25 7.16
CA GLY A 436 0.40 6.27 7.76
C GLY A 436 -0.01 7.72 7.48
N PHE A 437 -1.20 7.96 6.92
CA PHE A 437 -1.79 9.29 6.72
C PHE A 437 -3.31 9.21 6.79
N ASN A 438 -4.00 10.36 6.75
CA ASN A 438 -5.46 10.40 6.75
C ASN A 438 -5.97 10.90 5.40
N PRO A 439 -6.50 10.01 4.53
CA PRO A 439 -7.02 10.43 3.23
C PRO A 439 -8.16 11.44 3.29
N ASN A 440 -8.87 11.57 4.42
CA ASN A 440 -9.88 12.64 4.60
C ASN A 440 -9.27 14.06 4.67
N CYS A 441 -7.94 14.17 4.65
CA CYS A 441 -7.19 15.43 4.69
C CYS A 441 -6.47 15.76 3.37
N ILE A 442 -6.73 14.99 2.31
CA ILE A 442 -6.37 15.33 0.93
C ILE A 442 -7.35 16.39 0.42
#